data_AF-A0A8J2VUI3-F1
#
_entry.id   AF-A0A8J2VUI3-F1
#
_cell.length_a   1.000
_cell.length_b   1.000
_cell.length_c   1.000
_cell.angle_alpha   90.00
_cell.angle_beta   90.00
_cell.angle_gamma   90.00
#
_symmetry.space_group_name_H-M   'P 1'
#
loop_
_entity.id
_entity.type
_entity.pdbx_description
1 polymer ?
#
loop_
_entity_poly.entity_id
_entity_poly.type
_entity_poly.pdbx_seq_one_letter_code
_entity_poly.pdbx_strand_id
1 'polypeptide(L)'
;MIGLFGRDGRVFSAVDLSAALGFARGDERSGHLLLMRHAHPRTAFRVDRALALMNVITDDDPSAPPPVAQNLVLSYARPNQTERSNEQRRIALLDADRLIGLFATSSRPSGV
;
A
#
# COMPACT_ATOMS: atom_id res chain seq x y z
N MET A 1 -9.28 3.25 8.99
CA MET A 1 -9.87 4.01 7.86
C MET A 1 -9.67 5.50 8.12
N ILE A 2 -9.37 6.30 7.09
CA ILE A 2 -9.21 7.77 7.21
C ILE A 2 -10.55 8.47 6.99
N GLY A 3 -11.33 8.03 5.99
CA GLY A 3 -12.63 8.61 5.69
C GLY A 3 -13.07 8.38 4.25
N LEU A 4 -14.08 9.15 3.82
CA LEU A 4 -14.58 9.17 2.45
C LEU A 4 -14.11 10.46 1.75
N PHE A 5 -13.72 10.33 0.49
CA PHE A 5 -13.23 11.44 -0.32
C PHE A 5 -13.94 11.47 -1.67
N GLY A 6 -14.12 12.67 -2.20
CA GLY A 6 -14.77 12.91 -3.49
C GLY A 6 -13.81 13.56 -4.49
N ARG A 7 -13.77 13.05 -5.71
CA ARG A 7 -13.07 13.69 -6.84
C ARG A 7 -13.79 13.38 -8.14
N ASP A 8 -14.03 14.40 -8.97
CA ASP A 8 -14.70 14.28 -10.28
C ASP A 8 -16.04 13.52 -10.21
N GLY A 9 -16.86 13.81 -9.19
CA GLY A 9 -18.16 13.17 -8.97
C GLY A 9 -18.09 11.72 -8.48
N ARG A 10 -16.91 11.21 -8.11
CA ARG A 10 -16.70 9.84 -7.64
C ARG A 10 -16.28 9.84 -6.18
N VAL A 11 -16.89 8.95 -5.41
CA VAL A 11 -16.55 8.73 -3.99
C VAL A 11 -15.60 7.53 -3.87
N PHE A 12 -14.61 7.65 -3.00
CA PHE A 12 -13.67 6.58 -2.66
C PHE A 12 -13.39 6.56 -1.16
N SER A 13 -13.17 5.36 -0.62
CA SER A 13 -12.69 5.18 0.75
C SER A 13 -11.19 5.43 0.79
N ALA A 14 -10.73 6.21 1.77
CA ALA A 14 -9.31 6.39 2.02
C ALA A 14 -8.87 5.61 3.26
N VAL A 15 -7.78 4.88 3.12
CA VAL A 15 -7.19 4.03 4.15
C VAL A 15 -5.77 4.48 4.41
N ASP A 16 -5.37 4.49 5.67
CA ASP A 16 -3.99 4.76 6.09
C ASP A 16 -3.15 3.51 5.88
N LEU A 17 -2.20 3.55 4.95
CA LEU A 17 -1.37 2.39 4.63
C LEU A 17 -0.44 2.02 5.80
N SER A 18 0.14 3.01 6.48
CA SER A 18 1.02 2.77 7.63
C SER A 18 0.27 2.05 8.74
N ALA A 19 -0.96 2.49 9.03
CA ALA A 19 -1.82 1.80 10.00
C ALA A 19 -2.23 0.40 9.53
N ALA A 20 -2.52 0.21 8.24
CA ALA A 20 -2.87 -1.11 7.68
C ALA A 20 -1.72 -2.12 7.77
N LEU A 21 -0.48 -1.64 7.72
CA LEU A 21 0.74 -2.44 7.85
C LEU A 21 1.23 -2.57 9.31
N GLY A 22 0.51 -1.98 10.28
CA GLY A 22 0.89 -2.02 11.69
C GLY A 22 2.05 -1.10 12.07
N PHE A 23 2.43 -0.16 11.20
CA PHE A 23 3.40 0.87 11.53
C PHE A 23 2.75 1.99 12.36
N ALA A 24 3.58 2.65 13.18
CA ALA A 24 3.16 3.87 13.85
C ALA A 24 2.72 4.90 12.81
N ARG A 25 1.61 5.59 13.09
CA ARG A 25 1.13 6.68 12.23
C ARG A 25 2.19 7.78 12.17
N GLY A 26 2.59 8.15 10.95
CA GLY A 26 3.36 9.36 10.69
C GLY A 26 2.54 10.63 10.93
N ASP A 27 3.19 11.79 10.89
CA ASP A 27 2.54 13.10 11.06
C ASP A 27 1.32 13.24 10.12
N GLU A 28 0.14 13.50 10.69
CA GLU A 28 -1.14 13.58 9.98
C GLU A 28 -1.24 14.76 9.00
N ARG A 29 -0.30 15.71 9.07
CA ARG A 29 -0.34 16.97 8.31
C ARG A 29 0.18 16.88 6.87
N SER A 30 0.82 15.78 6.49
CA SER A 30 1.32 15.59 5.13
C SER A 30 1.05 14.18 4.62
N GLY A 31 0.81 14.07 3.31
CA GLY A 31 0.58 12.78 2.68
C GLY A 31 0.00 12.90 1.28
N HIS A 32 0.13 11.82 0.54
CA HIS A 32 -0.41 11.65 -0.79
C HIS A 32 -1.48 10.56 -0.76
N LEU A 33 -2.46 10.64 -1.66
CA LEU A 33 -3.45 9.59 -1.85
C LEU A 33 -3.14 8.84 -3.15
N LEU A 34 -2.88 7.55 -3.03
CA LEU A 34 -2.77 6.62 -4.17
C LEU A 34 -4.16 6.03 -4.45
N LEU A 35 -4.82 6.53 -5.50
CA LEU A 35 -6.13 6.04 -5.92
C LEU A 35 -5.99 4.78 -6.77
N MET A 36 -6.60 3.68 -6.33
CA MET A 36 -6.59 2.42 -7.06
C MET A 36 -7.69 2.41 -8.13
N ARG A 37 -7.29 2.35 -9.41
CA ARG A 37 -8.23 2.50 -10.53
C ARG A 37 -9.25 1.36 -10.65
N HIS A 38 -8.82 0.12 -10.37
CA HIS A 38 -9.60 -1.09 -10.60
C HIS A 38 -10.13 -1.75 -9.32
N ALA A 39 -9.93 -1.10 -8.16
CA ALA A 39 -10.41 -1.58 -6.87
C ALA A 39 -11.94 -1.46 -6.75
N HIS A 40 -12.59 -2.53 -6.29
CA HIS A 40 -13.99 -2.54 -5.87
C HIS A 40 -14.08 -3.07 -4.43
N PRO A 41 -14.46 -2.24 -3.44
CA PRO A 41 -14.88 -0.84 -3.55
C PRO A 41 -13.72 0.10 -3.97
N ARG A 42 -14.06 1.28 -4.52
CA ARG A 42 -13.08 2.31 -4.90
C ARG A 42 -12.29 2.74 -3.68
N THR A 43 -11.02 2.36 -3.64
CA THR A 43 -10.15 2.53 -2.47
C THR A 43 -8.94 3.37 -2.85
N ALA A 44 -8.55 4.26 -1.94
CA ALA A 44 -7.30 5.01 -2.00
C ALA A 44 -6.47 4.76 -0.75
N PHE A 45 -5.15 4.77 -0.90
CA PHE A 45 -4.22 4.61 0.21
C PHE A 45 -3.51 5.93 0.49
N ARG A 46 -3.55 6.40 1.73
CA ARG A 46 -2.67 7.46 2.20
C ARG A 46 -1.29 6.89 2.39
N VAL A 47 -0.32 7.57 1.78
CA VAL A 47 1.12 7.32 1.92
C VAL A 47 1.81 8.63 2.25
N ASP A 48 3.00 8.57 2.83
CA ASP A 48 3.76 9.79 3.12
C ASP A 48 4.18 10.48 1.81
N ARG A 49 4.75 9.71 0.87
CA ARG A 49 5.24 10.22 -0.41
C ARG A 49 5.23 9.16 -1.52
N ALA A 50 4.97 9.59 -2.75
CA ALA A 50 5.30 8.82 -3.95
C ALA A 50 6.69 9.22 -4.43
N LEU A 51 7.64 8.28 -4.41
CA LEU A 51 9.05 8.58 -4.71
C LEU A 51 9.39 8.51 -6.19
N ALA A 52 9.05 7.40 -6.85
CA ALA A 52 9.39 7.16 -8.25
C ALA A 52 8.56 6.02 -8.84
N LEU A 53 8.57 5.93 -10.17
CA LEU A 53 8.24 4.71 -10.91
C LEU A 53 9.56 4.03 -11.29
N MET A 54 9.72 2.76 -10.93
CA MET A 54 10.97 2.04 -11.18
C MET A 54 10.72 0.58 -11.52
N ASN A 55 11.65 0.00 -12.28
CA ASN A 55 11.73 -1.44 -12.49
C ASN A 55 12.50 -2.08 -11.34
N VAL A 56 11.98 -3.19 -10.83
CA VAL A 56 12.58 -3.93 -9.71
C VAL A 56 12.80 -5.37 -10.10
N ILE A 57 13.78 -6.01 -9.45
CA ILE A 57 14.03 -7.45 -9.54
C ILE A 57 13.66 -8.05 -8.18
N THR A 58 12.88 -9.12 -8.18
CA THR A 58 12.49 -9.83 -6.95
C THR A 58 13.73 -10.38 -6.26
N ASP A 59 13.74 -10.27 -4.93
CA ASP A 59 14.83 -10.69 -4.05
C ASP A 59 14.37 -11.95 -3.31
N ASP A 60 14.90 -13.11 -3.74
CA ASP A 60 14.58 -14.42 -3.16
C ASP A 60 15.47 -14.76 -1.94
N ASP A 61 16.11 -13.76 -1.33
CA ASP A 61 17.01 -13.97 -0.20
C ASP A 61 16.27 -14.53 1.03
N PRO A 62 16.56 -15.77 1.46
CA PRO A 62 15.89 -16.42 2.58
C PRO A 62 16.23 -15.79 3.94
N SER A 63 17.22 -14.89 4.01
CA SER A 63 17.56 -14.14 5.21
C SER A 63 16.74 -12.86 5.39
N ALA A 64 15.83 -12.56 4.47
CA ALA A 64 14.92 -11.42 4.61
C ALA A 64 14.07 -11.55 5.90
N PRO A 65 13.90 -10.46 6.67
CA PRO A 65 13.03 -10.48 7.83
C PRO A 65 11.63 -10.92 7.41
N PRO A 66 10.92 -11.70 8.24
CA PRO A 66 9.55 -12.08 7.95
C PRO A 66 8.72 -10.81 7.73
N PRO A 67 7.80 -10.81 6.75
CA PRO A 67 7.12 -9.60 6.40
C PRO A 67 6.34 -9.03 7.58
N VAL A 68 6.52 -7.73 7.86
CA VAL A 68 5.91 -7.02 9.00
C VAL A 68 4.39 -7.21 9.03
N ALA A 69 3.78 -7.35 7.85
CA ALA A 69 2.42 -7.83 7.66
C ALA A 69 2.46 -9.08 6.76
N GLN A 70 2.70 -10.25 7.35
CA GLN A 70 2.99 -11.52 6.64
C GLN A 70 1.99 -11.87 5.52
N ASN A 71 0.77 -11.38 5.62
CA ASN A 71 -0.29 -11.67 4.65
C ASN A 71 -0.42 -10.64 3.52
N LEU A 72 0.24 -9.48 3.62
CA LEU A 72 0.15 -8.36 2.68
C LEU A 72 1.40 -8.13 1.85
N VAL A 73 2.54 -8.66 2.26
CA VAL A 73 3.79 -8.59 1.48
C VAL A 73 3.90 -9.83 0.61
N LEU A 74 4.02 -9.66 -0.70
CA LEU A 74 4.26 -10.74 -1.66
C LEU A 74 5.70 -11.23 -1.60
N SER A 75 6.64 -10.30 -1.65
CA SER A 75 8.08 -10.56 -1.66
C SER A 75 8.85 -9.26 -1.41
N TYR A 76 10.18 -9.36 -1.39
CA TYR A 76 11.06 -8.20 -1.43
C TYR A 76 11.63 -8.04 -2.83
N ALA A 77 12.07 -6.84 -3.16
CA ALA A 77 12.70 -6.55 -4.42
C ALA A 77 13.82 -5.52 -4.25
N ARG A 78 14.70 -5.44 -5.24
CA ARG A 78 15.74 -4.42 -5.35
C ARG A 78 15.56 -3.64 -6.65
N PRO A 79 15.94 -2.35 -6.70
CA PRO A 79 15.97 -1.61 -7.95
C PRO A 79 16.85 -2.33 -8.99
N ASN A 80 16.38 -2.42 -10.23
CA ASN A 80 17.19 -2.94 -11.33
C ASN A 80 18.37 -1.99 -11.55
N GLN A 81 19.61 -2.46 -11.37
CA GLN A 81 20.79 -1.61 -11.28
C GLN A 81 21.06 -0.84 -12.58
N THR A 82 20.79 0.46 -12.54
CA THR A 82 21.56 1.48 -13.29
C THR A 82 21.81 2.74 -12.45
N GLU A 83 21.13 2.91 -11.31
CA GLU A 83 21.32 4.05 -10.43
C GLU A 83 22.31 3.71 -9.29
N ARG A 84 23.46 4.39 -9.34
CA ARG A 84 24.59 4.30 -8.41
C ARG A 84 24.24 4.77 -6.99
N SER A 85 23.42 4.04 -6.26
CA SER A 85 23.32 4.21 -4.81
C SER A 85 23.74 2.92 -4.10
N ASN A 86 24.82 3.04 -3.34
CA ASN A 86 25.53 1.97 -2.65
C ASN A 86 24.76 1.41 -1.43
N GLU A 87 23.54 1.88 -1.19
CA GLU A 87 22.65 1.31 -0.18
C GLU A 87 21.74 0.27 -0.85
N GLN A 88 21.95 -1.00 -0.53
CA GLN A 88 21.07 -2.11 -0.88
C GLN A 88 19.70 -1.98 -0.18
N ARG A 89 18.94 -0.93 -0.51
CA ARG A 89 17.59 -0.74 0.02
C ARG A 89 16.68 -1.77 -0.65
N ARG A 90 16.24 -2.74 0.15
CA ARG A 90 15.14 -3.63 -0.22
C ARG A 90 13.82 -2.87 -0.16
N ILE A 91 12.95 -3.18 -1.10
CA ILE A 91 11.60 -2.64 -1.19
C ILE A 91 10.64 -3.80 -0.99
N ALA A 92 9.66 -3.65 -0.09
CA ALA A 92 8.60 -4.64 0.06
C ALA A 92 7.59 -4.49 -1.08
N LEU A 93 7.27 -5.59 -1.76
CA LEU A 93 6.20 -5.66 -2.74
C LEU A 93 4.91 -6.05 -2.03
N LEU A 94 3.89 -5.19 -2.11
CA LEU A 94 2.61 -5.42 -1.45
C LEU A 94 1.61 -6.06 -2.42
N ASP A 95 0.82 -7.00 -1.91
CA ASP A 95 -0.34 -7.56 -2.60
C ASP A 95 -1.48 -6.54 -2.56
N ALA A 96 -1.66 -5.81 -3.66
CA ALA A 96 -2.67 -4.77 -3.77
C ALA A 96 -4.09 -5.32 -3.60
N ASP A 97 -4.37 -6.53 -4.09
CA ASP A 97 -5.71 -7.12 -4.05
C ASP A 97 -6.06 -7.55 -2.62
N ARG A 98 -5.13 -8.19 -1.91
CA ARG A 98 -5.31 -8.48 -0.48
C ARG A 98 -5.46 -7.23 0.36
N LEU A 99 -4.67 -6.19 0.05
CA LEU A 99 -4.75 -4.91 0.73
C LEU A 99 -6.13 -4.26 0.55
N ILE A 100 -6.70 -4.30 -0.65
CA ILE A 100 -8.08 -3.83 -0.92
C ILE A 100 -9.11 -4.71 -0.21
N GLY A 101 -8.93 -6.03 -0.25
CA GLY A 101 -9.82 -7.01 0.37
C GLY A 101 -10.01 -6.81 1.88
N LEU A 102 -8.98 -6.35 2.59
CA LEU A 102 -9.08 -6.00 4.02
C LEU A 102 -10.14 -4.94 4.33
N PHE A 103 -10.44 -4.06 3.37
CA PHE A 103 -11.36 -2.94 3.55
C PHE A 103 -12.66 -3.11 2.75
N ALA A 104 -12.79 -4.19 1.98
CA ALA A 104 -14.00 -4.52 1.23
C ALA A 104 -15.07 -5.20 2.10
N THR A 105 -14.69 -5.83 3.21
CA THR A 105 -15.56 -6.69 4.02
C THR A 105 -16.46 -5.97 5.03
N SER A 106 -16.45 -4.63 5.09
CA SER A 106 -17.26 -3.87 6.06
C SER A 106 -18.68 -3.51 5.59
N SER A 107 -19.20 -4.13 4.52
CA SER A 107 -20.57 -3.84 4.05
C SER A 107 -21.32 -5.13 3.69
N ARG A 108 -21.80 -5.83 4.72
CA ARG A 108 -23.11 -6.48 4.61
C ARG A 108 -24.11 -5.50 5.22
N PRO A 109 -24.97 -4.81 4.45
CA PRO A 109 -26.22 -4.36 5.02
C PRO A 109 -26.95 -5.63 5.52
N SER A 110 -27.12 -5.74 6.84
CA SER A 110 -28.08 -6.68 7.42
C SER A 110 -29.47 -6.20 7.00
N GLY A 111 -29.91 -6.64 5.83
CA GLY A 111 -31.29 -6.46 5.38
C GLY A 111 -32.16 -7.48 6.09
N VAL A 112 -32.95 -6.96 7.03
CA VAL A 112 -34.16 -7.59 7.59
C VAL A 112 -35.21 -7.71 6.49
#